data_AF-A0A8T5JIM4-F1
#
_entry.id   AF-A0A8T5JIM4-F1
#
_cell.length_a   1.000
_cell.length_b   1.000
_cell.length_c   1.000
_cell.angle_alpha   90.00
_cell.angle_beta   90.00
_cell.angle_gamma   90.00
#
_symmetry.space_group_name_H-M   'P 1'
#
loop_
_entity.id
_entity.type
_entity.pdbx_description
1 polymer ?
#
loop_
_entity_poly.entity_id
_entity_poly.type
_entity_poly.pdbx_seq_one_letter_code
_entity_poly.pdbx_strand_id
1 'polypeptide(L)'
;MLYKINDPNFIKLVEKEIPLDRLEQRLRPKLGLEDSDAEYKAHDNYRDFSGEGFLGKDESLLEVIHSDWQILSKYKTTHAEIADALEKVVAGDYALHPDYEFRDDGMASLGTQGCPWYCGVNGQNTGVITKKNLTDDEEQEAIFIQLPLLLGKNSKEDYKEIIKIKQDIKKRLKSGPTIYAPITDLLPHLIRDHYFFEGKDVPYRADPEFLIKALNLGLSRFETPIFTIYDEATQTTQSQLTSDETEEIVLEELILENPSEFLEDTKKEKKLSKDSNELTEAEMNAARTWGAKIKFGFKKLFRK
;
A
#
# COMPACT_ATOMS: atom_id res chain seq x y z
N MET A 1 23.60 -4.92 -1.19
CA MET A 1 23.53 -6.39 -1.29
C MET A 1 22.30 -6.73 -2.12
N LEU A 2 22.45 -6.81 -3.45
CA LEU A 2 21.36 -7.25 -4.32
C LEU A 2 21.22 -8.76 -4.12
N TYR A 3 20.20 -9.21 -3.39
CA TYR A 3 19.79 -10.61 -3.51
C TYR A 3 19.63 -10.89 -5.01
N LYS A 4 20.20 -12.01 -5.48
CA LYS A 4 19.95 -12.44 -6.85
C LYS A 4 18.47 -12.77 -6.91
N ILE A 5 17.67 -11.85 -7.46
CA ILE A 5 16.22 -12.00 -7.70
C ILE A 5 15.91 -13.29 -8.49
N ASN A 6 16.94 -13.89 -9.09
CA ASN A 6 16.94 -15.19 -9.75
C ASN A 6 17.08 -16.41 -8.80
N ASP A 7 16.70 -16.31 -7.52
CA ASP A 7 16.64 -17.49 -6.65
C ASP A 7 15.50 -18.41 -7.12
N PRO A 8 15.79 -19.64 -7.59
CA PRO A 8 14.77 -20.55 -8.10
C PRO A 8 13.67 -20.89 -7.09
N ASN A 9 13.97 -20.85 -5.79
CA ASN A 9 12.98 -21.12 -4.74
C ASN A 9 12.03 -19.94 -4.56
N PHE A 10 12.56 -18.72 -4.61
CA PHE A 10 11.74 -17.50 -4.59
C PHE A 10 10.84 -17.43 -5.82
N ILE A 11 11.39 -17.74 -7.00
CA ILE A 11 10.61 -17.80 -8.25
C ILE A 11 9.47 -18.82 -8.12
N LYS A 12 9.76 -20.06 -7.69
CA LYS A 12 8.73 -21.11 -7.51
C LYS A 12 7.65 -20.71 -6.52
N LEU A 13 8.03 -20.00 -5.45
CA LEU A 13 7.11 -19.51 -4.44
C LEU A 13 6.08 -18.54 -5.06
N VAL A 14 6.54 -17.72 -6.00
CA VAL A 14 5.71 -16.74 -6.72
C VAL A 14 4.94 -17.39 -7.87
N GLU A 15 5.58 -18.18 -8.74
CA GLU A 15 4.98 -18.75 -9.95
C GLU A 15 3.89 -19.80 -9.67
N LYS A 16 4.04 -20.58 -8.58
CA LYS A 16 3.27 -21.80 -8.34
C LYS A 16 3.28 -22.71 -9.57
N GLU A 17 2.14 -22.86 -10.26
CA GLU A 17 1.98 -23.71 -11.44
C GLU A 17 2.02 -22.92 -12.77
N ILE A 18 2.19 -21.59 -12.72
CA ILE A 18 2.15 -20.70 -13.88
C ILE A 18 3.56 -20.14 -14.13
N PRO A 19 4.16 -20.34 -15.31
CA PRO A 19 5.43 -19.70 -15.66
C PRO A 19 5.39 -18.18 -15.46
N LEU A 20 6.47 -17.58 -14.94
CA LEU A 20 6.53 -16.17 -14.56
C LEU A 20 6.22 -15.23 -15.71
N ASP A 21 6.72 -15.52 -16.92
CA ASP A 21 6.46 -14.71 -18.10
C ASP A 21 4.96 -14.65 -18.44
N ARG A 22 4.28 -15.81 -18.38
CA ARG A 22 2.83 -15.90 -18.55
C ARG A 22 2.08 -15.19 -17.43
N LEU A 23 2.53 -15.32 -16.20
CA LEU A 23 1.92 -14.66 -15.04
C LEU A 23 2.06 -13.14 -15.13
N GLU A 24 3.26 -12.61 -15.43
CA GLU A 24 3.49 -11.17 -15.62
C GLU A 24 2.62 -10.61 -16.75
N GLN A 25 2.50 -11.33 -17.87
CA GLN A 25 1.63 -10.92 -18.97
C GLN A 25 0.17 -10.78 -18.52
N ARG A 26 -0.31 -11.68 -17.64
CA ARG A 26 -1.67 -11.62 -17.09
C ARG A 26 -1.88 -10.50 -16.09
N LEU A 27 -0.83 -10.10 -15.37
CA LEU A 27 -0.92 -9.01 -14.39
C LEU A 27 -0.90 -7.63 -15.04
N ARG A 28 -0.37 -7.47 -16.25
CA ARG A 28 -0.28 -6.15 -16.90
C ARG A 28 -1.63 -5.64 -17.44
N PRO A 29 -1.81 -4.30 -17.55
CA PRO A 29 -2.98 -3.70 -18.19
C PRO A 29 -3.12 -4.16 -19.64
N LYS A 30 -4.37 -4.31 -20.09
CA LYS A 30 -4.69 -4.55 -21.49
C LYS A 30 -4.49 -3.27 -22.30
N LEU A 31 -3.45 -3.23 -23.14
CA LEU A 31 -3.17 -2.09 -24.01
C LEU A 31 -4.05 -2.13 -25.26
N GLY A 32 -5.31 -1.72 -25.13
CA GLY A 32 -6.20 -1.43 -26.26
C GLY A 32 -7.17 -2.55 -26.65
N LEU A 33 -8.19 -2.18 -27.41
CA LEU A 33 -9.25 -3.04 -27.98
C LEU A 33 -8.79 -3.82 -29.23
N GLU A 34 -7.55 -3.65 -29.68
CA GLU A 34 -7.04 -4.20 -30.94
C GLU A 34 -6.56 -5.65 -30.81
N ASP A 35 -6.25 -6.05 -29.58
CA ASP A 35 -6.02 -7.42 -29.20
C ASP A 35 -7.36 -8.17 -29.28
N SER A 36 -7.56 -8.88 -30.39
CA SER A 36 -8.86 -9.47 -30.70
C SER A 36 -9.32 -10.39 -29.56
N ASP A 37 -10.55 -10.20 -29.10
CA ASP A 37 -11.23 -11.08 -28.13
C ASP A 37 -11.06 -12.59 -28.45
N ALA A 38 -10.78 -12.94 -29.70
CA ALA A 38 -10.59 -14.31 -30.18
C ALA A 38 -9.23 -14.91 -29.80
N GLU A 39 -8.14 -14.15 -29.89
CA GLU A 39 -6.79 -14.64 -29.57
C GLU A 39 -6.64 -14.89 -28.06
N TYR A 40 -7.30 -14.07 -27.24
CA TYR A 40 -7.28 -14.22 -25.78
C TYR A 40 -8.21 -15.32 -25.26
N LYS A 41 -9.42 -15.47 -25.83
CA LYS A 41 -10.31 -16.61 -25.51
C LYS A 41 -9.65 -17.96 -25.83
N ALA A 42 -8.69 -18.00 -26.75
CA ALA A 42 -7.98 -19.21 -27.12
C ALA A 42 -6.89 -19.61 -26.11
N HIS A 43 -6.33 -18.67 -25.33
CA HIS A 43 -5.16 -18.93 -24.48
C HIS A 43 -5.45 -18.99 -22.99
N ASP A 44 -6.54 -18.39 -22.52
CA ASP A 44 -7.00 -18.59 -21.15
C ASP A 44 -8.44 -18.11 -21.03
N ASN A 45 -9.33 -18.92 -20.44
CA ASN A 45 -10.74 -18.56 -20.20
C ASN A 45 -10.91 -17.45 -19.13
N TYR A 46 -9.88 -16.63 -18.94
CA TYR A 46 -9.73 -15.70 -17.84
C TYR A 46 -10.46 -14.40 -18.11
N ARG A 47 -11.61 -14.24 -17.45
CA ARG A 47 -12.42 -13.01 -17.45
C ARG A 47 -12.09 -12.18 -16.22
N ASP A 48 -10.93 -11.54 -16.22
CA ASP A 48 -10.61 -10.59 -15.16
C ASP A 48 -10.90 -9.15 -15.56
N PHE A 49 -11.55 -8.46 -14.65
CA PHE A 49 -12.12 -7.13 -14.81
C PHE A 49 -11.20 -5.99 -14.34
N SER A 50 -9.92 -6.23 -14.01
CA SER A 50 -9.01 -5.09 -13.85
C SER A 50 -8.62 -4.56 -15.23
N GLY A 51 -9.42 -3.62 -15.74
CA GLY A 51 -9.11 -2.92 -16.99
C GLY A 51 -7.72 -2.25 -16.98
N GLU A 52 -7.19 -1.99 -15.78
CA GLU A 52 -5.87 -1.40 -15.52
C GLU A 52 -4.80 -2.44 -15.14
N GLY A 53 -5.13 -3.74 -15.07
CA GLY A 53 -4.22 -4.78 -14.58
C GLY A 53 -3.98 -4.73 -13.08
N PHE A 54 -3.10 -5.62 -12.59
CA PHE A 54 -2.55 -5.66 -11.24
C PHE A 54 -1.09 -5.19 -11.17
N LEU A 55 -0.43 -5.03 -12.31
CA LEU A 55 0.97 -4.63 -12.42
C LEU A 55 1.07 -3.49 -13.44
N GLY A 56 1.88 -2.48 -13.14
CA GLY A 56 2.15 -1.39 -14.08
C GLY A 56 2.80 -1.90 -15.37
N LYS A 57 2.64 -1.12 -16.45
CA LYS A 57 3.08 -1.50 -17.80
C LYS A 57 4.55 -1.95 -17.86
N ASP A 58 5.42 -1.23 -17.15
CA ASP A 58 6.87 -1.41 -17.20
C ASP A 58 7.43 -2.02 -15.91
N GLU A 59 6.57 -2.59 -15.06
CA GLU A 59 6.99 -3.23 -13.82
C GLU A 59 7.31 -4.72 -14.01
N SER A 60 8.22 -5.24 -13.19
CA SER A 60 8.47 -6.67 -13.00
C SER A 60 7.84 -7.15 -11.70
N LEU A 61 7.16 -8.29 -11.75
CA LEU A 61 6.52 -8.90 -10.59
C LEU A 61 7.54 -9.19 -9.48
N LEU A 62 8.67 -9.82 -9.83
CA LEU A 62 9.69 -10.18 -8.85
C LEU A 62 10.33 -8.96 -8.19
N GLU A 63 10.55 -7.88 -8.94
CA GLU A 63 11.09 -6.63 -8.40
C GLU A 63 10.11 -5.96 -7.42
N VAL A 64 8.81 -5.97 -7.74
CA VAL A 64 7.76 -5.47 -6.85
C VAL A 64 7.70 -6.28 -5.56
N ILE A 65 7.55 -7.61 -5.65
CA ILE A 65 7.47 -8.49 -4.47
C ILE A 65 8.74 -8.37 -3.62
N HIS A 66 9.92 -8.37 -4.24
CA HIS A 66 11.17 -8.25 -3.49
C HIS A 66 11.28 -6.88 -2.77
N SER A 67 10.91 -5.80 -3.45
CA SER A 67 10.87 -4.46 -2.84
C SER A 67 9.91 -4.41 -1.63
N ASP A 68 8.75 -5.04 -1.74
CA ASP A 68 7.74 -5.07 -0.68
C ASP A 68 8.23 -5.94 0.50
N TRP A 69 8.85 -7.08 0.21
CA TRP A 69 9.46 -7.94 1.23
C TRP A 69 10.56 -7.24 2.05
N GLN A 70 11.35 -6.37 1.43
CA GLN A 70 12.34 -5.54 2.13
C GLN A 70 11.68 -4.58 3.14
N ILE A 71 10.52 -4.02 2.79
CA ILE A 71 9.74 -3.17 3.69
C ILE A 71 9.25 -4.00 4.87
N LEU A 72 8.63 -5.16 4.63
CA LEU A 72 8.15 -6.03 5.70
C LEU A 72 9.28 -6.46 6.65
N SER A 73 10.44 -6.80 6.10
CA SER A 73 11.65 -7.17 6.86
C SER A 73 12.11 -6.03 7.77
N LYS A 74 12.13 -4.79 7.27
CA LYS A 74 12.46 -3.59 8.04
C LYS A 74 11.53 -3.41 9.24
N TYR A 75 10.23 -3.66 9.05
CA TYR A 75 9.21 -3.51 10.09
C TYR A 75 9.05 -4.75 10.99
N LYS A 76 9.78 -5.84 10.72
CA LYS A 76 9.68 -7.13 11.43
C LYS A 76 8.25 -7.68 11.46
N THR A 77 7.60 -7.68 10.30
CA THR A 77 6.25 -8.23 10.09
C THR A 77 6.26 -9.17 8.89
N THR A 78 5.19 -9.94 8.72
CA THR A 78 5.02 -10.90 7.64
C THR A 78 3.80 -10.59 6.77
N HIS A 79 3.76 -11.19 5.58
CA HIS A 79 2.62 -11.09 4.69
C HIS A 79 1.35 -11.67 5.32
N ALA A 80 1.48 -12.83 5.99
CA ALA A 80 0.38 -13.48 6.67
C ALA A 80 -0.23 -12.59 7.77
N GLU A 81 0.60 -11.95 8.60
CA GLU A 81 0.11 -11.02 9.64
C GLU A 81 -0.65 -9.83 9.07
N ILE A 82 -0.18 -9.27 7.95
CA ILE A 82 -0.87 -8.18 7.26
C ILE A 82 -2.22 -8.67 6.71
N ALA A 83 -2.23 -9.81 6.03
CA ALA A 83 -3.46 -10.40 5.47
C ALA A 83 -4.49 -10.73 6.56
N ASP A 84 -4.08 -11.36 7.66
CA ASP A 84 -4.94 -11.69 8.79
C ASP A 84 -5.52 -10.43 9.44
N ALA A 85 -4.73 -9.36 9.55
CA ALA A 85 -5.19 -8.08 10.08
C ALA A 85 -6.20 -7.43 9.13
N LEU A 86 -5.95 -7.46 7.81
CA LEU A 86 -6.87 -6.92 6.81
C LEU A 86 -8.22 -7.66 6.79
N GLU A 87 -8.22 -8.99 6.88
CA GLU A 87 -9.48 -9.76 6.98
C GLU A 87 -10.31 -9.34 8.18
N LYS A 88 -9.65 -9.10 9.33
CA LYS A 88 -10.33 -8.60 10.52
C LYS A 88 -10.82 -7.15 10.35
N VAL A 89 -10.09 -6.29 9.63
CA VAL A 89 -10.55 -4.93 9.31
C VAL A 89 -11.83 -4.99 8.48
N VAL A 90 -11.85 -5.81 7.42
CA VAL A 90 -13.04 -5.99 6.56
C VAL A 90 -14.21 -6.58 7.35
N ALA A 91 -13.95 -7.49 8.29
CA ALA A 91 -14.97 -8.04 9.18
C ALA A 91 -15.48 -7.06 10.25
N GLY A 92 -14.84 -5.90 10.42
CA GLY A 92 -15.16 -4.94 11.48
C GLY A 92 -14.60 -5.30 12.86
N ASP A 93 -13.73 -6.31 12.94
CA ASP A 93 -13.17 -6.90 14.16
C ASP A 93 -11.71 -6.50 14.42
N TYR A 94 -11.26 -5.38 13.82
CA TYR A 94 -9.89 -4.88 13.98
C TYR A 94 -9.84 -3.38 14.27
N ALA A 95 -9.14 -3.02 15.35
CA ALA A 95 -8.85 -1.64 15.65
C ALA A 95 -7.60 -1.18 14.89
N LEU A 96 -7.79 -0.28 13.92
CA LEU A 96 -6.69 0.42 13.26
C LEU A 96 -5.94 1.34 14.25
N HIS A 97 -4.75 1.75 13.86
CA HIS A 97 -4.04 2.84 14.54
C HIS A 97 -4.93 4.09 14.64
N PRO A 98 -4.93 4.85 15.76
CA PRO A 98 -5.87 5.96 15.99
C PRO A 98 -5.90 7.02 14.88
N ASP A 99 -4.78 7.22 14.18
CA ASP A 99 -4.67 8.16 13.06
C ASP A 99 -5.26 7.66 11.74
N TYR A 100 -5.83 6.46 11.72
CA TYR A 100 -6.37 5.84 10.52
C TYR A 100 -7.82 5.40 10.76
N GLU A 101 -8.56 5.28 9.66
CA GLU A 101 -9.91 4.76 9.64
C GLU A 101 -10.13 3.88 8.42
N PHE A 102 -11.08 2.95 8.55
CA PHE A 102 -11.57 2.14 7.46
C PHE A 102 -12.93 2.69 7.03
N ARG A 103 -13.09 2.94 5.74
CA ARG A 103 -14.36 3.35 5.14
C ARG A 103 -14.82 2.24 4.22
N ASP A 104 -15.98 1.66 4.53
CA ASP A 104 -16.66 0.72 3.63
C ASP A 104 -17.35 1.55 2.53
N ASP A 105 -16.67 1.73 1.41
CA ASP A 105 -17.13 2.56 0.30
C ASP A 105 -17.87 1.77 -0.79
N GLY A 106 -18.07 0.45 -0.63
CA GLY A 106 -18.97 -0.40 -1.42
C GLY A 106 -18.78 -0.46 -2.94
N MET A 107 -17.90 0.34 -3.55
CA MET A 107 -17.85 0.55 -5.01
C MET A 107 -16.46 0.94 -5.57
N ALA A 108 -15.38 0.31 -5.12
CA ALA A 108 -14.06 0.50 -5.73
C ALA A 108 -13.70 -0.56 -6.79
N SER A 109 -14.42 -1.69 -6.88
CA SER A 109 -14.24 -2.64 -7.99
C SER A 109 -15.44 -2.58 -8.96
N LEU A 110 -15.20 -2.42 -10.26
CA LEU A 110 -16.24 -2.45 -11.31
C LEU A 110 -16.73 -3.88 -11.61
N GLY A 111 -16.86 -4.70 -10.57
CA GLY A 111 -17.24 -6.10 -10.67
C GLY A 111 -16.26 -7.02 -9.96
N THR A 112 -16.48 -8.31 -10.15
CA THR A 112 -15.68 -9.35 -9.52
C THR A 112 -14.27 -9.39 -10.09
N GLN A 113 -13.26 -9.36 -9.23
CA GLN A 113 -11.86 -9.55 -9.60
C GLN A 113 -11.41 -10.94 -9.15
N GLY A 114 -10.92 -11.78 -10.06
CA GLY A 114 -10.38 -13.08 -9.73
C GLY A 114 -8.90 -13.04 -9.36
N CYS A 115 -8.44 -14.06 -8.64
CA CYS A 115 -7.02 -14.24 -8.38
C CYS A 115 -6.26 -14.63 -9.67
N PRO A 116 -5.24 -13.85 -10.10
CA PRO A 116 -4.49 -14.13 -11.33
C PRO A 116 -3.66 -15.41 -11.27
N TRP A 117 -3.56 -16.07 -10.11
CA TRP A 117 -2.92 -17.36 -9.94
C TRP A 117 -3.87 -18.57 -10.00
N TYR A 118 -5.11 -18.42 -10.46
CA TYR A 118 -6.08 -19.53 -10.56
C TYR A 118 -6.44 -20.22 -9.25
N CYS A 119 -6.37 -19.49 -8.13
CA CYS A 119 -6.76 -20.05 -6.84
C CYS A 119 -8.28 -20.21 -6.66
N GLY A 120 -9.09 -19.72 -7.60
CA GLY A 120 -10.57 -19.72 -7.51
C GLY A 120 -11.14 -18.71 -6.52
N VAL A 121 -10.28 -17.91 -5.88
CA VAL A 121 -10.66 -16.81 -5.00
C VAL A 121 -11.01 -15.59 -5.86
N ASN A 122 -12.12 -14.95 -5.52
CA ASN A 122 -12.60 -13.74 -6.17
C ASN A 122 -12.95 -12.69 -5.11
N GLY A 123 -12.69 -11.42 -5.39
CA GLY A 123 -13.10 -10.29 -4.56
C GLY A 123 -14.20 -9.47 -5.22
N GLN A 124 -15.12 -8.93 -4.41
CA GLN A 124 -16.19 -8.04 -4.87
C GLN A 124 -16.27 -6.79 -4.00
N ASN A 125 -16.16 -6.93 -2.68
CA ASN A 125 -16.24 -5.79 -1.80
C ASN A 125 -14.90 -5.08 -1.75
N THR A 126 -15.01 -3.77 -1.56
CA THR A 126 -13.87 -2.89 -1.47
C THR A 126 -14.15 -1.80 -0.46
N GLY A 127 -13.27 -1.66 0.52
CA GLY A 127 -13.18 -0.46 1.34
C GLY A 127 -11.89 0.29 1.07
N VAL A 128 -11.65 1.34 1.84
CA VAL A 128 -10.40 2.08 1.82
C VAL A 128 -9.95 2.35 3.25
N ILE A 129 -8.67 2.11 3.51
CA ILE A 129 -8.02 2.60 4.73
C ILE A 129 -7.45 3.97 4.39
N THR A 130 -7.78 4.99 5.18
CA THR A 130 -7.24 6.34 5.02
C THR A 130 -6.66 6.83 6.33
N LYS A 131 -5.80 7.85 6.26
CA LYS A 131 -5.52 8.66 7.46
C LYS A 131 -6.79 9.41 7.86
N LYS A 132 -6.95 9.70 9.15
CA LYS A 132 -7.93 10.64 9.67
C LYS A 132 -7.47 12.07 9.41
N ASN A 133 -8.43 13.00 9.44
CA ASN A 133 -8.18 14.43 9.29
C ASN A 133 -7.48 14.80 7.97
N LEU A 134 -7.81 14.08 6.89
CA LEU A 134 -7.37 14.46 5.55
C LEU A 134 -7.82 15.89 5.23
N THR A 135 -6.98 16.62 4.52
CA THR A 135 -7.38 17.87 3.87
C THR A 135 -8.43 17.61 2.79
N ASP A 136 -9.19 18.63 2.40
CA ASP A 136 -10.19 18.51 1.32
C ASP A 136 -9.57 17.95 0.01
N ASP A 137 -8.31 18.29 -0.28
CA ASP A 137 -7.59 17.83 -1.47
C ASP A 137 -7.17 16.35 -1.37
N GLU A 138 -6.76 15.91 -0.18
CA GLU A 138 -6.39 14.52 0.12
C GLU A 138 -7.63 13.60 0.15
N GLU A 139 -8.73 14.09 0.72
CA GLU A 139 -10.00 13.36 0.70
C GLU A 139 -10.53 13.23 -0.73
N GLN A 140 -10.46 14.31 -1.52
CA GLN A 140 -10.75 14.23 -2.95
C GLN A 140 -9.85 13.20 -3.63
N GLU A 141 -8.54 13.19 -3.37
CA GLU A 141 -7.63 12.20 -3.96
C GLU A 141 -8.04 10.76 -3.63
N ALA A 142 -8.34 10.46 -2.36
CA ALA A 142 -8.81 9.15 -1.93
C ALA A 142 -10.13 8.73 -2.63
N ILE A 143 -11.07 9.66 -2.80
CA ILE A 143 -12.34 9.44 -3.51
C ILE A 143 -12.11 9.33 -5.03
N PHE A 144 -11.20 10.11 -5.59
CA PHE A 144 -11.01 10.22 -7.04
C PHE A 144 -10.39 8.99 -7.68
N ILE A 145 -9.78 8.09 -6.92
CA ILE A 145 -9.40 6.77 -7.42
C ILE A 145 -10.63 5.90 -7.69
N GLN A 146 -11.70 6.12 -6.95
CA GLN A 146 -12.99 5.46 -7.15
C GLN A 146 -13.79 6.12 -8.30
N LEU A 147 -13.55 7.40 -8.59
CA LEU A 147 -14.41 8.18 -9.49
C LEU A 147 -14.38 7.82 -11.00
N PRO A 148 -13.26 7.37 -11.61
CA PRO A 148 -13.25 6.84 -12.97
C PRO A 148 -14.25 5.69 -13.17
N LEU A 149 -14.70 5.07 -12.08
CA LEU A 149 -15.67 3.97 -12.06
C LEU A 149 -17.11 4.48 -12.02
N LEU A 150 -17.37 5.62 -11.36
CA LEU A 150 -18.71 6.19 -11.18
C LEU A 150 -19.15 7.06 -12.36
N LEU A 151 -18.22 7.76 -13.00
CA LEU A 151 -18.52 8.59 -14.17
C LEU A 151 -18.56 7.69 -15.42
N GLY A 152 -19.71 7.06 -15.63
CA GLY A 152 -20.01 6.36 -16.89
C GLY A 152 -19.69 7.25 -18.11
N LYS A 153 -19.33 6.61 -19.23
CA LYS A 153 -18.81 7.18 -20.50
C LYS A 153 -19.74 8.18 -21.22
N ASN A 154 -20.31 9.15 -20.52
CA ASN A 154 -21.44 9.94 -21.01
C ASN A 154 -21.01 11.18 -21.79
N SER A 155 -19.75 11.61 -21.74
CA SER A 155 -19.20 12.58 -22.69
C SER A 155 -17.68 12.44 -22.88
N LYS A 156 -17.16 12.91 -24.04
CA LYS A 156 -15.72 12.97 -24.31
C LYS A 156 -15.02 13.99 -23.42
N GLU A 157 -15.76 15.00 -22.98
CA GLU A 157 -15.31 16.11 -22.15
C GLU A 157 -15.05 15.63 -20.72
N ASP A 158 -15.96 14.85 -20.13
CA ASP A 158 -15.78 14.24 -18.80
C ASP A 158 -14.53 13.34 -18.77
N TYR A 159 -14.28 12.62 -19.87
CA TYR A 159 -13.12 11.74 -19.98
C TYR A 159 -11.78 12.51 -19.97
N LYS A 160 -11.72 13.69 -20.60
CA LYS A 160 -10.51 14.54 -20.57
C LYS A 160 -10.24 15.07 -19.16
N GLU A 161 -11.28 15.46 -18.45
CA GLU A 161 -11.17 15.95 -17.07
C GLU A 161 -10.71 14.83 -16.13
N ILE A 162 -11.28 13.61 -16.27
CA ILE A 162 -10.83 12.42 -15.54
C ILE A 162 -9.36 12.10 -15.84
N ILE A 163 -8.93 12.14 -17.11
CA ILE A 163 -7.52 11.93 -17.48
C ILE A 163 -6.62 12.95 -16.78
N LYS A 164 -7.00 14.24 -16.80
CA LYS A 164 -6.22 15.29 -16.15
C LYS A 164 -6.10 15.05 -14.65
N ILE A 165 -7.21 14.72 -13.99
CA ILE A 165 -7.22 14.40 -12.55
C ILE A 165 -6.36 13.17 -12.26
N LYS A 166 -6.46 12.11 -13.06
CA LYS A 166 -5.60 10.92 -12.95
C LYS A 166 -4.11 11.29 -13.09
N GLN A 167 -3.76 12.17 -14.03
CA GLN A 167 -2.38 12.64 -14.22
C GLN A 167 -1.88 13.45 -13.04
N ASP A 168 -2.71 14.35 -12.50
CA ASP A 168 -2.37 15.17 -11.33
C ASP A 168 -2.21 14.32 -10.07
N ILE A 169 -3.09 13.34 -9.85
CA ILE A 169 -2.96 12.32 -8.80
C ILE A 169 -1.67 11.52 -8.98
N LYS A 170 -1.41 10.98 -10.19
CA LYS A 170 -0.18 10.23 -10.47
C LYS A 170 1.08 11.06 -10.20
N LYS A 171 1.06 12.35 -10.52
CA LYS A 171 2.18 13.26 -10.25
C LYS A 171 2.37 13.47 -8.74
N ARG A 172 1.29 13.61 -7.97
CA ARG A 172 1.35 13.75 -6.50
C ARG A 172 1.83 12.47 -5.83
N LEU A 173 1.26 11.31 -6.19
CA LEU A 173 1.67 9.99 -5.70
C LEU A 173 3.16 9.69 -5.92
N LYS A 174 3.75 10.16 -7.03
CA LYS A 174 5.19 10.03 -7.28
C LYS A 174 6.07 10.82 -6.31
N SER A 175 5.52 11.82 -5.61
CA SER A 175 6.29 12.78 -4.81
C SER A 175 5.94 12.77 -3.32
N GLY A 176 4.79 12.23 -2.95
CA GLY A 176 4.25 12.30 -1.59
C GLY A 176 4.16 10.94 -0.89
N PRO A 177 4.04 10.93 0.45
CA PRO A 177 3.69 9.72 1.17
C PRO A 177 2.29 9.26 0.77
N THR A 178 2.10 7.96 0.59
CA THR A 178 0.79 7.35 0.37
C THR A 178 -0.15 7.71 1.53
N ILE A 179 -1.37 8.15 1.22
CA ILE A 179 -2.36 8.63 2.21
C ILE A 179 -3.58 7.72 2.36
N TYR A 180 -3.71 6.70 1.49
CA TYR A 180 -4.78 5.72 1.51
C TYR A 180 -4.27 4.33 1.04
N ALA A 181 -5.01 3.27 1.35
CA ALA A 181 -4.84 1.96 0.76
C ALA A 181 -6.21 1.35 0.41
N PRO A 182 -6.49 1.04 -0.85
CA PRO A 182 -7.71 0.34 -1.23
C PRO A 182 -7.63 -1.11 -0.72
N ILE A 183 -8.69 -1.58 -0.07
CA ILE A 183 -8.77 -2.93 0.49
C ILE A 183 -9.88 -3.66 -0.24
N THR A 184 -9.51 -4.68 -1.02
CA THR A 184 -10.47 -5.59 -1.67
C THR A 184 -10.54 -6.90 -0.91
N ASP A 185 -11.63 -7.66 -1.03
CA ASP A 185 -11.71 -9.02 -0.47
C ASP A 185 -10.64 -9.96 -1.07
N LEU A 186 -10.14 -9.64 -2.27
CA LEU A 186 -9.08 -10.38 -2.93
C LEU A 186 -7.69 -10.06 -2.36
N LEU A 187 -7.48 -8.84 -1.87
CA LEU A 187 -6.17 -8.34 -1.46
C LEU A 187 -5.51 -9.18 -0.34
N PRO A 188 -6.20 -9.56 0.76
CA PRO A 188 -5.59 -10.44 1.76
C PRO A 188 -5.09 -11.76 1.18
N HIS A 189 -5.81 -12.34 0.22
CA HIS A 189 -5.39 -13.55 -0.49
C HIS A 189 -4.14 -13.31 -1.35
N LEU A 190 -4.08 -12.21 -2.10
CA LEU A 190 -2.88 -11.84 -2.88
C LEU A 190 -1.65 -11.68 -2.00
N ILE A 191 -1.81 -11.00 -0.86
CA ILE A 191 -0.72 -10.77 0.08
C ILE A 191 -0.29 -12.10 0.71
N ARG A 192 -1.23 -12.88 1.26
CA ARG A 192 -0.92 -14.11 2.01
C ARG A 192 -0.30 -15.18 1.13
N ASP A 193 -0.95 -15.45 0.00
CA ASP A 193 -0.65 -16.64 -0.78
C ASP A 193 0.29 -16.37 -1.96
N HIS A 194 0.44 -15.10 -2.36
CA HIS A 194 1.23 -14.71 -3.53
C HIS A 194 2.20 -13.56 -3.25
N TYR A 195 2.32 -13.12 -1.98
CA TYR A 195 3.27 -12.11 -1.54
C TYR A 195 3.13 -10.77 -2.27
N PHE A 196 1.94 -10.48 -2.79
CA PHE A 196 1.75 -9.44 -3.79
C PHE A 196 0.76 -8.37 -3.32
N PHE A 197 1.24 -7.13 -3.26
CA PHE A 197 0.49 -5.92 -2.87
C PHE A 197 -0.02 -5.11 -4.08
N GLU A 198 0.03 -5.72 -5.27
CA GLU A 198 -0.14 -5.07 -6.57
C GLU A 198 1.01 -4.10 -6.95
N GLY A 199 1.13 -3.80 -8.25
CA GLY A 199 2.20 -2.98 -8.83
C GLY A 199 2.21 -1.53 -8.35
N LYS A 200 3.38 -0.89 -8.28
CA LYS A 200 3.57 0.49 -7.80
C LYS A 200 2.81 1.52 -8.62
N ASP A 201 2.57 1.21 -9.88
CA ASP A 201 1.96 2.13 -10.84
C ASP A 201 0.46 1.84 -11.08
N VAL A 202 -0.15 0.87 -10.37
CA VAL A 202 -1.59 0.60 -10.46
C VAL A 202 -2.40 1.33 -9.38
N PRO A 203 -3.64 1.76 -9.69
CA PRO A 203 -4.47 2.53 -8.76
C PRO A 203 -4.94 1.73 -7.54
N TYR A 204 -4.91 0.40 -7.62
CA TYR A 204 -5.38 -0.51 -6.57
C TYR A 204 -4.25 -1.02 -5.65
N ARG A 205 -3.04 -0.47 -5.79
CA ARG A 205 -1.93 -0.83 -4.90
C ARG A 205 -2.24 -0.49 -3.45
N ALA A 206 -2.03 -1.48 -2.59
CA ALA A 206 -2.04 -1.29 -1.15
C ALA A 206 -0.60 -1.22 -0.65
N ASP A 207 -0.05 -0.01 -0.53
CA ASP A 207 1.35 0.18 -0.14
C ASP A 207 1.67 -0.51 1.20
N PRO A 208 2.67 -1.41 1.25
CA PRO A 208 2.93 -2.21 2.45
C PRO A 208 3.35 -1.36 3.64
N GLU A 209 4.12 -0.29 3.44
CA GLU A 209 4.54 0.58 4.55
C GLU A 209 3.35 1.35 5.13
N PHE A 210 2.43 1.82 4.29
CA PHE A 210 1.18 2.43 4.73
C PHE A 210 0.32 1.44 5.52
N LEU A 211 0.11 0.22 4.98
CA LEU A 211 -0.69 -0.81 5.64
C LEU A 211 -0.12 -1.18 7.02
N ILE A 212 1.18 -1.38 7.13
CA ILE A 212 1.84 -1.73 8.40
C ILE A 212 1.57 -0.66 9.47
N LYS A 213 1.69 0.62 9.10
CA LYS A 213 1.40 1.74 10.01
C LYS A 213 -0.07 1.79 10.39
N ALA A 214 -0.96 1.66 9.42
CA ALA A 214 -2.41 1.73 9.66
C ALA A 214 -2.91 0.56 10.52
N LEU A 215 -2.39 -0.64 10.30
CA LEU A 215 -2.73 -1.86 11.03
C LEU A 215 -2.01 -1.96 12.38
N ASN A 216 -1.16 -0.98 12.71
CA ASN A 216 -0.30 -0.99 13.90
C ASN A 216 0.48 -2.31 14.05
N LEU A 217 1.13 -2.72 12.96
CA LEU A 217 1.97 -3.93 12.88
C LEU A 217 3.46 -3.57 13.03
N GLY A 218 4.26 -4.56 13.44
CA GLY A 218 5.70 -4.43 13.55
C GLY A 218 6.20 -3.81 14.87
N LEU A 219 7.38 -3.19 14.80
CA LEU A 219 8.19 -2.74 15.95
C LEU A 219 7.46 -1.84 16.96
N SER A 220 6.42 -1.10 16.56
CA SER A 220 5.64 -0.24 17.46
C SER A 220 4.94 -1.03 18.58
N ARG A 221 4.71 -2.34 18.40
CA ARG A 221 4.12 -3.20 19.46
C ARG A 221 5.06 -3.45 20.63
N PHE A 222 6.36 -3.27 20.43
CA PHE A 222 7.38 -3.48 21.46
C PHE A 222 7.81 -2.18 22.13
N GLU A 223 7.51 -1.04 21.52
CA GLU A 223 7.59 0.27 22.15
C GLU A 223 6.25 0.60 22.81
N THR A 224 5.79 -0.23 23.76
CA THR A 224 4.99 0.38 24.83
C THR A 224 5.82 1.55 25.35
N PRO A 225 5.29 2.78 25.43
CA PRO A 225 5.98 3.81 26.18
C PRO A 225 6.27 3.16 27.52
N ILE A 226 7.54 3.09 27.89
CA ILE A 226 7.91 2.78 29.26
C ILE A 226 7.28 3.94 30.01
N PHE A 227 6.02 3.77 30.40
CA PHE A 227 5.42 4.52 31.48
C PHE A 227 6.36 4.16 32.60
N THR A 228 7.29 5.08 32.87
CA THR A 228 8.18 5.01 34.00
C THR A 228 7.27 4.82 35.19
N ILE A 229 7.10 3.58 35.62
CA ILE A 229 6.62 3.23 36.95
C ILE A 229 7.80 3.57 37.88
N TYR A 230 8.11 4.87 37.95
CA TYR A 230 9.04 5.48 38.88
C TYR A 230 8.28 6.58 39.58
N ASP A 231 7.49 6.14 40.56
CA ASP A 231 7.07 6.82 41.78
C ASP A 231 5.92 5.94 42.27
N GLU A 232 6.13 4.98 43.18
CA GLU A 232 5.94 5.25 44.61
C GLU A 232 6.53 4.14 45.52
N ALA A 233 7.46 3.30 45.04
CA ALA A 233 7.96 2.15 45.82
C ALA A 233 9.31 2.36 46.54
N THR A 234 9.83 3.59 46.67
CA THR A 234 11.05 3.89 47.46
C THR A 234 10.75 4.62 48.76
N GLN A 235 9.73 4.20 49.49
CA GLN A 235 9.75 4.32 50.95
C GLN A 235 9.19 3.03 51.56
N THR A 236 9.97 2.45 52.47
CA THR A 236 9.72 1.18 53.18
C THR A 236 10.31 -0.04 52.49
N THR A 237 11.59 -0.32 52.77
CA THR A 237 12.00 -1.51 53.56
C THR A 237 13.54 -1.50 53.68
N GLN A 238 14.08 -0.72 54.61
CA GLN A 238 15.36 -1.06 55.24
C GLN A 238 15.04 -1.99 56.40
N SER A 239 15.12 -3.30 56.19
CA SER A 239 15.40 -4.24 57.28
C SER A 239 15.77 -5.60 56.70
N GLN A 240 17.05 -5.94 56.89
CA GLN A 240 17.57 -7.29 57.09
C GLN A 240 17.32 -8.31 55.98
N LEU A 241 18.36 -8.60 55.19
CA LEU A 241 18.64 -9.96 54.74
C LEU A 241 20.15 -10.16 54.67
N THR A 242 20.55 -11.21 55.37
CA THR A 242 21.90 -11.69 55.63
C THR A 242 22.48 -12.40 54.41
N SER A 243 23.81 -12.40 54.36
CA SER A 243 24.68 -13.20 53.50
C SER A 243 24.25 -14.66 53.38
N ASP A 244 24.09 -15.16 52.16
CA ASP A 244 24.92 -16.23 51.59
C ASP A 244 24.40 -16.60 50.20
N GLU A 245 25.31 -17.17 49.39
CA GLU A 245 25.09 -17.79 48.08
C GLU A 245 25.16 -16.83 46.86
N THR A 246 26.41 -16.56 46.47
CA THR A 246 26.79 -16.13 45.11
C THR A 246 26.79 -17.34 44.17
N GLU A 247 25.74 -17.47 43.35
CA GLU A 247 25.80 -18.30 42.14
C GLU A 247 26.28 -17.47 40.94
N GLU A 248 27.35 -17.98 40.34
CA GLU A 248 28.10 -17.42 39.22
C GLU A 248 27.34 -17.70 37.91
N ILE A 249 26.57 -16.72 37.42
CA ILE A 249 25.97 -16.79 36.09
C ILE A 249 27.00 -16.32 35.06
N VAL A 250 27.57 -17.29 34.36
CA VAL A 250 28.40 -17.07 33.16
C VAL A 250 27.49 -16.60 32.03
N LEU A 251 27.53 -15.30 31.72
CA LEU A 251 27.01 -14.75 30.48
C LEU A 251 28.07 -14.92 29.39
N GLU A 252 27.86 -15.86 28.48
CA GLU A 252 28.62 -15.91 27.21
C GLU A 252 28.26 -14.69 26.37
N GLU A 253 29.22 -13.75 26.27
CA GLU A 253 29.20 -12.65 25.31
C GLU A 253 29.26 -13.19 23.88
N LEU A 254 28.14 -13.09 23.15
CA LEU A 254 28.12 -13.12 21.70
C LEU A 254 28.73 -11.81 21.18
N ILE A 255 30.04 -11.85 20.92
CA ILE A 255 30.78 -10.83 20.18
C ILE A 255 30.24 -10.83 18.74
N LEU A 256 29.34 -9.88 18.44
CA LEU A 256 29.04 -9.51 17.07
C LEU A 256 30.19 -8.65 16.56
N GLU A 257 30.97 -9.21 15.65
CA GLU A 257 32.04 -8.51 14.95
C GLU A 257 31.51 -7.26 14.25
N ASN A 258 32.20 -6.17 14.55
CA ASN A 258 32.01 -4.81 14.12
C ASN A 258 32.56 -4.62 12.69
N PRO A 259 31.77 -4.21 11.68
CA PRO A 259 32.33 -3.70 10.43
C PRO A 259 32.23 -2.18 10.43
N SER A 260 33.08 -1.54 11.24
CA SER A 260 33.38 -0.12 11.13
C SER A 260 34.61 0.06 10.22
N GLU A 261 34.41 0.08 8.90
CA GLU A 261 35.34 0.68 7.94
C GLU A 261 34.72 0.63 6.54
N PHE A 262 34.32 1.79 6.01
CA PHE A 262 34.53 2.26 4.63
C PHE A 262 33.72 3.55 4.42
N LEU A 263 34.35 4.67 4.76
CA LEU A 263 34.01 5.98 4.24
C LEU A 263 35.13 6.34 3.27
N GLU A 264 34.84 6.43 1.97
CA GLU A 264 35.36 7.51 1.13
C GLU A 264 34.64 7.56 -0.23
N ASP A 265 34.35 8.80 -0.61
CA ASP A 265 34.13 9.34 -1.96
C ASP A 265 32.92 8.90 -2.80
N THR A 266 31.96 9.83 -2.92
CA THR A 266 31.95 10.75 -4.08
C THR A 266 30.89 11.84 -3.93
N LYS A 267 31.35 13.09 -3.76
CA LYS A 267 30.60 14.31 -4.06
C LYS A 267 30.55 14.51 -5.56
N LYS A 268 29.35 14.61 -6.16
CA LYS A 268 29.15 15.35 -7.41
C LYS A 268 27.82 16.10 -7.38
N GLU A 269 27.96 17.42 -7.25
CA GLU A 269 26.90 18.41 -7.38
C GLU A 269 26.27 18.38 -8.78
N LYS A 270 24.94 18.46 -8.84
CA LYS A 270 24.22 18.91 -10.03
C LYS A 270 23.37 20.12 -9.65
N LYS A 271 23.77 21.28 -10.17
CA LYS A 271 22.94 22.49 -10.27
C LYS A 271 21.66 22.14 -11.06
N LEU A 272 20.50 22.34 -10.44
CA LEU A 272 19.22 22.43 -11.15
C LEU A 272 18.66 23.84 -10.95
N SER A 273 18.26 24.46 -12.07
CA SER A 273 17.76 25.82 -12.17
C SER A 273 16.43 25.99 -11.44
N LYS A 274 16.31 27.12 -10.74
CA LYS A 274 15.06 27.67 -10.24
C LYS A 274 14.31 28.29 -11.41
N ASP A 275 13.23 27.64 -11.85
CA ASP A 275 12.12 28.31 -12.52
C ASP A 275 10.87 28.08 -11.65
N SER A 276 10.54 29.09 -10.86
CA SER A 276 9.32 29.15 -10.07
C SER A 276 8.16 29.58 -10.97
N ASN A 277 7.26 28.64 -11.30
CA ASN A 277 5.93 28.96 -11.77
C ASN A 277 5.08 29.37 -10.57
N GLU A 278 4.96 30.67 -10.33
CA GLU A 278 3.90 31.21 -9.48
C GLU A 278 2.58 31.10 -10.26
N LEU A 279 1.63 30.34 -9.70
CA LEU A 279 0.26 30.31 -10.21
C LEU A 279 -0.35 31.71 -10.02
N THR A 280 -1.00 32.19 -11.07
CA THR A 280 -1.66 33.50 -11.02
C THR A 280 -2.83 33.45 -10.03
N GLU A 281 -3.13 34.58 -9.40
CA GLU A 281 -4.23 34.72 -8.45
C GLU A 281 -5.60 34.34 -9.07
N ALA A 282 -5.72 34.48 -10.40
CA ALA A 282 -6.87 34.02 -11.17
C ALA A 282 -7.02 32.48 -11.19
N GLU A 283 -5.91 31.75 -11.31
CA GLU A 283 -5.89 30.29 -11.26
C GLU A 283 -6.21 29.76 -9.85
N MET A 284 -5.70 30.44 -8.82
CA MET A 284 -6.04 30.11 -7.43
C MET A 284 -7.53 30.36 -7.12
N ASN A 285 -8.12 31.44 -7.65
CA ASN A 285 -9.55 31.74 -7.46
C ASN A 285 -10.47 30.81 -8.28
N ALA A 286 -10.03 30.36 -9.46
CA ALA A 286 -10.75 29.34 -10.23
C ALA A 286 -10.79 28.00 -9.48
N ALA A 287 -9.67 27.57 -8.89
CA ALA A 287 -9.60 26.34 -8.09
C ALA A 287 -10.53 26.40 -6.85
N ARG A 288 -10.55 27.52 -6.12
CA ARG A 288 -11.44 27.73 -4.96
C ARG A 288 -12.93 27.70 -5.33
N THR A 289 -13.29 28.34 -6.44
CA THR A 289 -14.69 28.39 -6.91
C THR A 289 -15.18 27.02 -7.37
N TRP A 290 -14.27 26.17 -7.88
CA TRP A 290 -14.57 24.82 -8.32
C TRP A 290 -14.75 23.84 -7.15
N GLY A 291 -13.87 23.87 -6.13
CA GLY A 291 -14.03 23.06 -4.92
C GLY A 291 -15.37 23.29 -4.20
N ALA A 292 -15.88 24.53 -4.23
CA ALA A 292 -17.20 24.86 -3.68
C ALA A 292 -18.38 24.24 -4.45
N LYS A 293 -18.28 24.10 -5.79
CA LYS A 293 -19.32 23.48 -6.63
C LYS A 293 -19.38 21.96 -6.45
N ILE A 294 -18.24 21.29 -6.28
CA ILE A 294 -18.18 19.85 -5.99
C ILE A 294 -18.79 19.56 -4.62
N LYS A 295 -18.43 20.33 -3.57
CA LYS A 295 -19.06 20.20 -2.24
C LYS A 295 -20.59 20.32 -2.27
N PHE A 296 -21.13 21.18 -3.14
CA PHE A 296 -22.59 21.35 -3.31
C PHE A 296 -23.25 20.23 -4.11
N GLY A 297 -22.57 19.69 -5.13
CA GLY A 297 -23.04 18.52 -5.89
C GLY A 297 -23.13 17.27 -5.03
N PHE A 298 -22.08 16.99 -4.26
CA PHE A 298 -22.02 15.83 -3.36
C PHE A 298 -23.04 15.91 -2.23
N LYS A 299 -23.21 17.06 -1.56
CA LYS A 299 -24.27 17.24 -0.54
C LYS A 299 -25.69 17.01 -1.07
N LYS A 300 -25.91 17.10 -2.38
CA LYS A 300 -27.22 16.88 -3.01
C LYS A 300 -27.44 15.41 -3.42
N LEU A 301 -26.38 14.65 -3.68
CA LEU A 301 -26.46 13.21 -3.97
C LEU A 301 -26.66 12.36 -2.72
N PHE A 302 -26.09 12.74 -1.57
CA PHE A 302 -26.11 11.95 -0.33
C PHE A 302 -27.18 12.36 0.69
N ARG A 303 -28.22 13.09 0.25
CA ARG A 303 -29.33 13.56 1.11
C ARG A 303 -30.69 12.93 0.78
N LYS A 304 -30.68 11.73 0.19
CA LYS A 304 -31.87 10.89 0.00
C LYS A 304 -31.74 9.63 0.83
#